data_AF-A0A151IZY7-F1
#
_entry.id   AF-A0A151IZY7-F1
#
_cell.length_a   1.000
_cell.length_b   1.000
_cell.length_c   1.000
_cell.angle_alpha   90.00
_cell.angle_beta   90.00
_cell.angle_gamma   90.00
#
_symmetry.space_group_name_H-M   'P 1'
#
loop_
_entity.id
_entity.type
_entity.pdbx_description
1 polymer ?
#
loop_
_entity_poly.entity_id
_entity_poly.type
_entity_poly.pdbx_seq_one_letter_code
_entity_poly.pdbx_strand_id
1 'polypeptide(L)'
;MQNLKDLEYSELKAKLELRFGEAHSLQNYYTQFTNRRQKFGENIAAFGSDVERLARLAYPECPDLMRDKIACAQFASSLSDSFVKRALQMEGVTSLRIAIERAKAVQLIQGTCFENKGENNFYLENKKGKFFNDKKSKQLEINKGKEDDKERSKDINKNGNFFKNKNGKVRNKKECWECGKEGHFRSE
;
A
#
# COMPACT_ATOMS: atom_id res chain seq x y z
N MET A 1 44.83 12.80 -24.58
CA MET A 1 44.52 11.35 -24.57
C MET A 1 45.85 10.62 -24.72
N GLN A 2 46.19 9.69 -23.82
CA GLN A 2 47.44 8.92 -23.90
C GLN A 2 47.45 8.05 -25.15
N ASN A 3 48.60 7.96 -25.81
CA ASN A 3 48.79 7.22 -27.06
C ASN A 3 48.72 5.71 -26.75
N LEU A 4 47.69 5.03 -27.27
CA LEU A 4 47.45 3.60 -27.02
C LEU A 4 48.55 2.68 -27.59
N LYS A 5 49.41 3.20 -28.46
CA LYS A 5 50.44 2.44 -29.19
C LYS A 5 51.70 2.15 -28.37
N ASP A 6 51.88 2.84 -27.23
CA ASP A 6 53.10 2.75 -26.42
C ASP A 6 52.89 2.01 -25.09
N LEU A 7 51.71 1.43 -24.85
CA LEU A 7 51.46 0.66 -23.63
C LEU A 7 52.05 -0.74 -23.74
N GLU A 8 52.79 -1.14 -22.71
CA GLU A 8 53.18 -2.52 -22.51
C GLU A 8 51.93 -3.40 -22.30
N TYR A 9 51.99 -4.67 -22.71
CA TYR A 9 50.89 -5.62 -22.59
C TYR A 9 50.33 -5.70 -21.15
N SER A 10 51.21 -5.69 -20.15
CA SER A 10 50.86 -5.71 -18.73
C SER A 10 50.02 -4.49 -18.32
N GLU A 11 50.38 -3.30 -18.79
CA GLU A 11 49.67 -2.06 -18.52
C GLU A 11 48.32 -1.99 -19.26
N LEU A 12 48.27 -2.49 -20.49
CA LEU A 12 47.01 -2.61 -21.23
C LEU A 12 46.05 -3.57 -20.52
N LYS A 13 46.53 -4.75 -20.09
CA LYS A 13 45.74 -5.73 -19.34
C LYS A 13 45.21 -5.12 -18.04
N ALA A 14 46.05 -4.46 -17.25
CA ALA A 14 45.64 -3.81 -16.01
C ALA A 14 44.57 -2.72 -16.23
N LYS A 15 44.70 -1.91 -17.29
CA LYS A 15 43.69 -0.89 -17.64
C LYS A 15 42.37 -1.51 -18.10
N LEU A 16 42.41 -2.62 -18.83
CA LEU A 16 41.21 -3.37 -19.22
C LEU A 16 40.54 -4.04 -18.00
N GLU A 17 41.31 -4.67 -17.11
CA GLU A 17 40.80 -5.24 -15.86
C GLU A 17 40.22 -4.17 -14.92
N LEU A 18 40.82 -2.99 -14.86
CA LEU A 18 40.28 -1.87 -14.08
C LEU A 18 38.94 -1.36 -14.65
N ARG A 19 38.82 -1.29 -15.97
CA ARG A 19 37.64 -0.73 -16.66
C ARG A 19 36.50 -1.75 -16.78
N PHE A 20 36.83 -3.01 -17.03
CA PHE A 20 35.90 -4.07 -17.42
C PHE A 20 35.96 -5.30 -16.52
N GLY A 21 36.90 -5.36 -15.57
CA GLY A 21 37.04 -6.51 -14.68
C GLY A 21 35.86 -6.68 -13.73
N GLU A 22 35.65 -7.92 -13.31
CA GLU A 22 34.47 -8.36 -12.55
C GLU A 22 34.31 -7.63 -11.21
N ALA A 23 35.41 -7.31 -10.52
CA ALA A 23 35.34 -6.62 -9.24
C ALA A 23 34.72 -5.20 -9.36
N HIS A 24 35.14 -4.45 -10.39
CA HIS A 24 34.56 -3.12 -10.67
C HIS A 24 33.14 -3.25 -11.22
N SER A 25 32.88 -4.26 -12.04
CA SER A 25 31.54 -4.59 -12.56
C SER A 25 30.54 -4.88 -11.42
N LEU A 26 30.94 -5.67 -10.43
CA LEU A 26 30.10 -6.05 -9.29
C LEU A 26 29.75 -4.84 -8.41
N GLN A 27 30.74 -4.01 -8.05
CA GLN A 27 30.52 -2.78 -7.27
C GLN A 27 29.58 -1.81 -8.00
N ASN A 28 29.70 -1.72 -9.33
CA ASN A 28 28.80 -0.92 -10.15
C ASN A 28 27.37 -1.44 -10.09
N TYR A 29 27.16 -2.76 -10.16
CA TYR A 29 25.81 -3.34 -10.05
C TYR A 29 25.21 -3.20 -8.66
N TYR A 30 26.01 -3.36 -7.60
CA TYR A 30 25.57 -3.05 -6.23
C TYR A 30 25.06 -1.61 -6.13
N THR A 31 25.85 -0.66 -6.63
CA THR A 31 25.50 0.76 -6.61
C THR A 31 24.25 1.06 -7.45
N GLN A 32 24.12 0.43 -8.62
CA GLN A 32 22.92 0.55 -9.45
C GLN A 32 21.68 -0.01 -8.74
N PHE A 33 21.80 -1.19 -8.11
CA PHE A 33 20.72 -1.84 -7.40
C PHE A 33 20.22 -1.00 -6.22
N THR A 34 21.12 -0.57 -5.32
CA THR A 34 20.75 0.19 -4.11
C THR A 34 20.17 1.56 -4.41
N ASN A 35 20.61 2.21 -5.50
CA ASN A 35 20.11 3.50 -5.95
C ASN A 35 18.93 3.40 -6.91
N ARG A 36 18.51 2.19 -7.29
CA ARG A 36 17.38 2.01 -8.21
C ARG A 36 16.10 2.52 -7.56
N ARG A 37 15.50 3.56 -8.17
CA ARG A 37 14.19 4.12 -7.81
C ARG A 37 13.28 4.10 -9.02
N GLN A 38 11.99 3.86 -8.85
CA GLN A 38 11.01 3.93 -9.92
C GLN A 38 11.00 5.34 -10.52
N LYS A 39 11.18 5.46 -11.82
CA LYS A 39 11.15 6.76 -12.51
C LYS A 39 9.70 7.25 -12.67
N PHE A 40 9.53 8.55 -12.85
CA PHE A 40 8.22 9.11 -13.18
C PHE A 40 7.70 8.51 -14.51
N GLY A 41 6.45 8.04 -14.53
CA GLY A 41 5.85 7.39 -15.70
C GLY A 41 6.36 5.97 -15.99
N GLU A 42 7.27 5.42 -15.18
CA GLU A 42 7.76 4.06 -15.37
C GLU A 42 6.72 3.03 -14.94
N ASN A 43 6.42 2.07 -15.82
CA ASN A 43 5.52 0.96 -15.52
C ASN A 43 6.08 0.10 -14.38
N ILE A 44 5.23 -0.22 -13.40
CA ILE A 44 5.54 -1.08 -12.25
C ILE A 44 6.16 -2.43 -12.69
N ALA A 45 5.67 -3.03 -13.78
CA ALA A 45 6.21 -4.28 -14.30
C ALA A 45 7.67 -4.12 -14.77
N ALA A 46 7.93 -3.10 -15.58
CA ALA A 46 9.26 -2.82 -16.11
C ALA A 46 10.25 -2.48 -14.98
N PHE A 47 9.79 -1.70 -14.00
CA PHE A 47 10.54 -1.41 -12.79
C PHE A 47 10.91 -2.70 -12.03
N GLY A 48 9.93 -3.58 -11.78
CA GLY A 48 10.15 -4.86 -11.10
C GLY A 48 11.14 -5.76 -11.83
N SER A 49 11.00 -5.91 -13.16
CA SER A 49 11.93 -6.71 -13.98
C SER A 49 13.36 -6.17 -13.94
N ASP A 50 13.52 -4.84 -13.92
CA ASP A 50 14.85 -4.23 -13.84
C ASP A 50 15.47 -4.39 -12.46
N VAL A 51 14.68 -4.28 -11.39
CA VAL A 51 15.12 -4.59 -10.01
C VAL A 51 15.57 -6.04 -9.89
N GLU A 52 14.82 -7.00 -10.46
CA GLU A 52 15.18 -8.42 -10.47
C GLU A 52 16.51 -8.68 -11.22
N ARG A 53 16.65 -8.06 -12.39
CA ARG A 53 17.87 -8.14 -13.20
C ARG A 53 19.07 -7.57 -12.44
N LEU A 54 18.93 -6.41 -11.82
CA LEU A 54 19.98 -5.79 -11.01
C LEU A 54 20.32 -6.63 -9.77
N ALA A 55 19.34 -7.26 -9.12
CA ALA A 55 19.59 -8.15 -7.99
C ALA A 55 20.45 -9.36 -8.40
N ARG A 56 20.18 -9.96 -9.58
CA ARG A 56 20.98 -11.05 -10.15
C ARG A 56 22.42 -10.65 -10.43
N LEU A 57 22.64 -9.42 -10.89
CA LEU A 57 23.97 -8.91 -11.21
C LEU A 57 24.74 -8.44 -9.97
N ALA A 58 24.04 -7.88 -8.97
CA ALA A 58 24.64 -7.42 -7.72
C ALA A 58 24.93 -8.57 -6.76
N TYR A 59 24.07 -9.60 -6.70
CA TYR A 59 24.17 -10.71 -5.76
C TYR A 59 24.26 -12.07 -6.48
N PRO A 60 25.29 -12.32 -7.31
CA PRO A 60 25.42 -13.59 -8.05
C PRO A 60 25.60 -14.80 -7.12
N GLU A 61 26.31 -14.62 -6.01
CA GLU A 61 26.60 -15.68 -5.03
C GLU A 61 25.42 -15.99 -4.08
N CYS A 62 24.34 -15.18 -4.12
CA CYS A 62 23.23 -15.30 -3.20
C CYS A 62 22.19 -16.32 -3.72
N PRO A 63 21.70 -17.25 -2.88
CA PRO A 63 20.64 -18.18 -3.27
C PRO A 63 19.40 -17.46 -3.81
N ASP A 64 18.72 -18.07 -4.77
CA ASP A 64 17.58 -17.45 -5.48
C ASP A 64 16.50 -16.90 -4.53
N LEU A 65 16.16 -17.65 -3.48
CA LEU A 65 15.17 -17.23 -2.47
C LEU A 65 15.61 -15.98 -1.70
N MET A 66 16.89 -15.88 -1.35
CA MET A 66 17.43 -14.72 -0.63
C MET A 66 17.52 -13.51 -1.55
N ARG A 67 17.91 -13.74 -2.81
CA ARG A 67 17.94 -12.71 -3.83
C ARG A 67 16.56 -12.17 -4.17
N ASP A 68 15.53 -13.02 -4.23
CA ASP A 68 14.13 -12.62 -4.40
C ASP A 68 13.66 -11.72 -3.24
N LYS A 69 14.00 -12.06 -1.99
CA LYS A 69 13.69 -11.23 -0.82
C LYS A 69 14.38 -9.86 -0.87
N ILE A 70 15.66 -9.84 -1.24
CA ILE A 70 16.43 -8.59 -1.41
C ILE A 70 15.79 -7.72 -2.51
N ALA A 71 15.45 -8.32 -3.65
CA ALA A 71 14.79 -7.62 -4.75
C ALA A 71 13.40 -7.11 -4.35
N CYS A 72 12.61 -7.93 -3.64
CA CYS A 72 11.28 -7.56 -3.13
C CYS A 72 11.34 -6.36 -2.17
N ALA A 73 12.29 -6.37 -1.23
CA ALA A 73 12.49 -5.27 -0.30
C ALA A 73 12.92 -3.97 -1.02
N GLN A 74 13.82 -4.08 -1.99
CA GLN A 74 14.26 -2.94 -2.80
C GLN A 74 13.11 -2.39 -3.63
N PHE A 75 12.35 -3.25 -4.30
CA PHE A 75 11.16 -2.87 -5.08
C PHE A 75 10.15 -2.13 -4.21
N ALA A 76 9.70 -2.72 -3.11
CA ALA A 76 8.67 -2.13 -2.24
C ALA A 76 9.11 -0.77 -1.66
N SER A 77 10.38 -0.61 -1.30
CA SER A 77 10.90 0.64 -0.74
C SER A 77 11.15 1.74 -1.78
N SER A 78 11.28 1.37 -3.06
CA SER A 78 11.75 2.26 -4.13
C SER A 78 10.68 2.65 -5.14
N LEU A 79 9.42 2.27 -4.91
CA LEU A 79 8.26 2.75 -5.67
C LEU A 79 8.07 4.26 -5.53
N SER A 80 7.60 4.89 -6.61
CA SER A 80 7.35 6.33 -6.66
C SER A 80 6.02 6.72 -6.00
N ASP A 81 4.99 5.88 -6.12
CA ASP A 81 3.70 6.11 -5.48
C ASP A 81 3.75 5.75 -3.98
N SER A 82 3.61 6.77 -3.13
CA SER A 82 3.65 6.63 -1.67
C SER A 82 2.51 5.76 -1.10
N PHE A 83 1.34 5.76 -1.73
CA PHE A 83 0.19 4.95 -1.31
C PHE A 83 0.45 3.47 -1.63
N VAL A 84 0.87 3.16 -2.86
CA VAL A 84 1.22 1.80 -3.27
C VAL A 84 2.36 1.25 -2.40
N LYS A 85 3.41 2.06 -2.18
CA LYS A 85 4.53 1.73 -1.29
C LYS A 85 4.06 1.37 0.12
N ARG A 86 3.20 2.19 0.73
CA ARG A 86 2.69 1.95 2.09
C ARG A 86 1.80 0.71 2.14
N ALA A 87 0.97 0.47 1.13
CA ALA A 87 0.13 -0.72 1.06
C ALA A 87 0.97 -2.01 1.08
N LEU A 88 2.03 -2.08 0.26
CA LEU A 88 2.93 -3.23 0.23
C LEU A 88 3.68 -3.44 1.56
N GLN A 89 4.13 -2.35 2.19
CA GLN A 89 4.83 -2.41 3.47
C GLN A 89 3.94 -2.96 4.59
N MET A 90 2.65 -2.62 4.59
CA MET A 90 1.69 -3.13 5.58
C MET A 90 1.30 -4.59 5.32
N GLU A 91 1.25 -5.02 4.05
CA GLU A 91 0.92 -6.41 3.69
C GLU A 91 2.06 -7.38 4.05
N GLY A 92 3.31 -6.91 4.08
CA GLY A 92 4.46 -7.76 4.39
C GLY A 92 4.79 -8.76 3.27
N VAL A 93 4.69 -8.33 2.01
CA VAL A 93 5.04 -9.16 0.84
C VAL A 93 6.50 -9.59 0.87
N THR A 94 6.73 -10.89 0.63
CA THR A 94 8.07 -11.52 0.74
C THR A 94 8.65 -12.01 -0.59
N SER A 95 7.85 -12.01 -1.66
CA SER A 95 8.29 -12.39 -3.01
C SER A 95 8.10 -11.25 -3.99
N LEU A 96 9.09 -11.00 -4.85
CA LEU A 96 9.08 -9.88 -5.79
C LEU A 96 7.90 -10.00 -6.76
N ARG A 97 7.62 -11.21 -7.26
CA ARG A 97 6.50 -11.46 -8.18
C ARG A 97 5.18 -11.03 -7.56
N ILE A 98 4.92 -11.46 -6.32
CA ILE A 98 3.70 -11.12 -5.59
C ILE A 98 3.65 -9.62 -5.35
N ALA A 99 4.76 -8.99 -4.97
CA ALA A 99 4.83 -7.55 -4.77
C ALA A 99 4.48 -6.76 -6.04
N ILE A 100 4.94 -7.20 -7.22
CA ILE A 100 4.60 -6.57 -8.51
C ILE A 100 3.11 -6.71 -8.82
N GLU A 101 2.53 -7.91 -8.64
CA GLU A 101 1.10 -8.16 -8.88
C GLU A 101 0.22 -7.31 -7.95
N ARG A 102 0.56 -7.27 -6.66
CA ARG A 102 -0.13 -6.42 -5.68
C ARG A 102 0.01 -4.95 -5.99
N ALA A 103 1.20 -4.48 -6.33
CA ALA A 103 1.44 -3.09 -6.68
C ALA A 103 0.56 -2.64 -7.85
N LYS A 104 0.46 -3.46 -8.90
CA LYS A 104 -0.46 -3.22 -10.03
C LYS A 104 -1.91 -3.17 -9.58
N ALA A 105 -2.36 -4.13 -8.77
CA ALA A 105 -3.73 -4.15 -8.29
C ALA A 105 -4.09 -2.90 -7.47
N VAL A 106 -3.21 -2.49 -6.56
CA VAL A 106 -3.39 -1.27 -5.76
C VAL A 106 -3.42 -0.03 -6.65
N GLN A 107 -2.52 0.08 -7.63
CA GLN A 107 -2.50 1.19 -8.59
C GLN A 107 -3.82 1.29 -9.39
N LEU A 108 -4.39 0.15 -9.82
CA LEU A 108 -5.68 0.10 -10.51
C LEU A 108 -6.84 0.52 -9.60
N ILE A 109 -6.87 0.04 -8.35
CA ILE A 109 -7.88 0.43 -7.36
C ILE A 109 -7.81 1.93 -7.10
N GLN A 110 -6.60 2.48 -7.01
CA GLN A 110 -6.39 3.91 -6.83
C GLN A 110 -6.96 4.71 -8.01
N GLY A 111 -6.56 4.38 -9.25
CA GLY A 111 -7.05 5.07 -10.46
C GLY A 111 -8.57 5.07 -10.57
N THR A 112 -9.20 3.92 -10.39
CA THR A 112 -10.67 3.77 -10.46
C THR A 112 -11.40 4.54 -9.35
N CYS A 113 -10.82 4.66 -8.16
CA CYS A 113 -11.43 5.42 -7.05
C CYS A 113 -11.31 6.94 -7.22
N PHE A 114 -10.33 7.43 -7.99
CA PHE A 114 -10.12 8.87 -8.22
C PHE A 114 -10.78 9.39 -9.51
N GLU A 115 -10.92 8.56 -10.54
CA GLU A 115 -11.60 8.92 -11.79
C GLU A 115 -13.13 9.03 -11.63
N ASN A 116 -13.71 8.36 -10.63
CA ASN A 116 -15.15 8.46 -10.30
C ASN A 116 -15.59 9.77 -9.63
N LYS A 117 -14.72 10.79 -9.58
CA LYS A 117 -15.06 12.14 -9.06
C LYS A 117 -15.66 13.08 -10.11
N GLY A 118 -15.96 12.57 -11.32
CA GLY A 118 -16.61 13.35 -12.39
C GLY A 118 -18.14 13.39 -12.34
N GLU A 119 -18.82 12.48 -11.63
CA GLU A 119 -20.28 12.38 -11.67
C GLU A 119 -20.86 11.93 -10.34
N ASN A 120 -20.88 12.82 -9.33
CA ASN A 120 -21.80 12.68 -8.20
C ASN A 120 -22.03 14.07 -7.57
N ASN A 121 -22.92 14.84 -8.19
CA ASN A 121 -23.66 15.90 -7.50
C ASN A 121 -24.56 15.24 -6.45
N PHE A 122 -23.99 14.85 -5.31
CA PHE A 122 -24.80 14.46 -4.16
C PHE A 122 -25.27 15.72 -3.44
N TYR A 123 -26.37 16.29 -3.93
CA TYR A 123 -27.25 17.07 -3.07
C TYR A 123 -27.65 16.17 -1.90
N LEU A 124 -27.04 16.40 -0.73
CA LEU A 124 -27.43 15.77 0.53
C LEU A 124 -28.81 16.33 0.92
N GLU A 125 -29.84 15.79 0.30
CA GLU A 125 -31.22 16.09 0.65
C GLU A 125 -31.55 15.38 1.96
N ASN A 126 -31.69 16.16 3.03
CA ASN A 126 -32.17 15.74 4.34
C ASN A 126 -33.58 15.12 4.19
N LYS A 127 -33.68 13.82 3.96
CA LYS A 127 -34.94 13.08 4.13
C LYS A 127 -34.98 12.41 5.50
N LYS A 128 -35.75 13.07 6.37
CA LYS A 128 -36.28 12.56 7.63
C LYS A 128 -36.75 11.11 7.46
N GLY A 129 -36.40 10.29 8.45
CA GLY A 129 -36.68 8.87 8.48
C GLY A 129 -38.15 8.54 8.25
N LYS A 130 -38.37 7.42 7.55
CA LYS A 130 -39.59 6.64 7.64
C LYS A 130 -39.20 5.18 7.85
N PHE A 131 -39.68 4.64 8.95
CA PHE A 131 -39.73 3.23 9.26
C PHE A 131 -40.28 2.44 8.06
N PHE A 132 -39.61 1.37 7.68
CA PHE A 132 -40.24 0.25 6.98
C PHE A 132 -39.82 -1.04 7.68
N ASN A 133 -40.75 -1.57 8.47
CA ASN A 133 -40.76 -2.98 8.84
C ASN A 133 -41.04 -3.76 7.56
N ASP A 134 -40.22 -4.77 7.26
CA ASP A 134 -40.77 -5.95 6.59
C ASP A 134 -40.05 -7.24 6.98
N LYS A 135 -40.87 -8.22 7.34
CA LYS A 135 -40.49 -9.55 7.79
C LYS A 135 -40.39 -10.47 6.57
N LYS A 136 -39.27 -11.17 6.40
CA LYS A 136 -39.17 -12.63 6.13
C LYS A 136 -37.77 -12.98 5.64
N SER A 137 -36.90 -13.45 6.53
CA SER A 137 -35.84 -14.35 6.14
C SER A 137 -36.45 -15.74 5.95
N LYS A 138 -36.51 -16.16 4.68
CA LYS A 138 -36.78 -17.55 4.29
C LYS A 138 -35.63 -18.44 4.80
N GLN A 139 -36.04 -19.60 5.27
CA GLN A 139 -35.25 -20.70 5.79
C GLN A 139 -34.06 -21.09 4.89
N LEU A 140 -32.91 -21.34 5.53
CA LEU A 140 -31.93 -22.31 5.08
C LEU A 140 -31.73 -23.27 6.25
N GLU A 141 -32.44 -24.39 6.20
CA GLU A 141 -32.32 -25.51 7.13
C GLU A 141 -31.07 -26.31 6.77
N ILE A 142 -30.14 -26.45 7.73
CA ILE A 142 -29.23 -27.59 7.77
C ILE A 142 -29.41 -28.24 9.14
N ASN A 143 -29.99 -29.43 9.09
CA ASN A 143 -30.22 -30.35 10.20
C ASN A 143 -28.91 -30.75 10.90
N LYS A 144 -28.93 -30.80 12.24
CA LYS A 144 -28.21 -31.80 13.04
C LYS A 144 -28.74 -31.85 14.48
N GLY A 145 -29.29 -33.03 14.83
CA GLY A 145 -29.13 -33.67 16.14
C GLY A 145 -29.95 -33.14 17.31
N LYS A 146 -30.92 -33.94 17.75
CA LYS A 146 -31.72 -33.79 18.96
C LYS A 146 -30.99 -34.34 20.20
N GLU A 147 -31.65 -34.07 21.34
CA GLU A 147 -31.64 -34.75 22.64
C GLU A 147 -30.75 -34.12 23.71
N ASP A 148 -31.15 -33.96 24.96
CA ASP A 148 -32.44 -33.74 25.66
C ASP A 148 -31.98 -33.55 27.13
N ASP A 149 -32.48 -32.53 27.84
CA ASP A 149 -32.99 -32.65 29.23
C ASP A 149 -32.95 -31.34 30.04
N LYS A 150 -34.15 -31.04 30.56
CA LYS A 150 -34.53 -30.57 31.90
C LYS A 150 -33.91 -29.31 32.53
N GLU A 151 -34.86 -28.41 32.81
CA GLU A 151 -35.04 -27.66 34.06
C GLU A 151 -33.86 -26.84 34.60
N ARG A 152 -34.01 -25.51 34.63
CA ARG A 152 -34.19 -24.77 35.90
C ARG A 152 -34.46 -23.30 35.67
N SER A 153 -35.60 -22.85 36.15
CA SER A 153 -35.94 -21.45 36.42
C SER A 153 -34.87 -20.80 37.30
N LYS A 154 -34.43 -19.59 36.96
CA LYS A 154 -33.82 -18.65 37.90
C LYS A 154 -33.89 -17.24 37.34
N ASP A 155 -34.92 -16.54 37.78
CA ASP A 155 -34.99 -15.08 37.80
C ASP A 155 -33.75 -14.52 38.48
N ILE A 156 -33.00 -13.66 37.77
CA ILE A 156 -32.08 -12.72 38.39
C ILE A 156 -32.33 -11.37 37.76
N ASN A 157 -33.26 -10.66 38.38
CA ASN A 157 -33.43 -9.23 38.29
C ASN A 157 -32.15 -8.55 38.82
N LYS A 158 -31.40 -7.87 37.96
CA LYS A 158 -30.36 -6.91 38.38
C LYS A 158 -30.51 -5.62 37.58
N ASN A 159 -31.30 -4.71 38.16
CA ASN A 159 -31.14 -3.28 37.97
C ASN A 159 -29.66 -2.91 38.15
N GLY A 160 -29.09 -2.29 37.12
CA GLY A 160 -27.69 -1.87 37.10
C GLY A 160 -27.49 -0.66 36.21
N ASN A 161 -27.86 0.50 36.75
CA ASN A 161 -27.31 1.84 36.50
C ASN A 161 -26.98 2.26 35.06
N PHE A 162 -27.95 2.99 34.51
CA PHE A 162 -27.80 4.28 33.83
C PHE A 162 -26.41 4.95 33.91
N PHE A 163 -25.53 4.64 32.95
CA PHE A 163 -24.36 5.46 32.66
C PHE A 163 -24.77 6.64 31.79
N LYS A 164 -25.07 7.78 32.44
CA LYS A 164 -25.13 9.11 31.81
C LYS A 164 -23.73 9.46 31.29
N ASN A 165 -23.44 9.16 30.04
CA ASN A 165 -22.23 9.65 29.39
C ASN A 165 -22.48 11.11 28.94
N LYS A 166 -22.23 12.06 29.85
CA LYS A 166 -22.23 13.50 29.54
C LYS A 166 -20.91 13.88 28.85
N ASN A 167 -20.78 13.53 27.57
CA ASN A 167 -19.80 14.18 26.70
C ASN A 167 -20.53 15.25 25.89
N GLY A 168 -20.72 16.41 26.52
CA GLY A 168 -21.17 17.62 25.84
C GLY A 168 -20.12 18.03 24.82
N LYS A 169 -20.36 17.72 23.54
CA LYS A 169 -19.65 18.38 22.44
C LYS A 169 -20.05 19.85 22.46
N VAL A 170 -19.16 20.70 22.96
CA VAL A 170 -19.24 22.15 22.70
C VAL A 170 -19.15 22.29 21.18
N ARG A 171 -20.29 22.53 20.54
CA ARG A 171 -20.35 22.89 19.13
C ARG A 171 -19.82 24.31 19.05
N ASN A 172 -18.53 24.48 18.72
CA ASN A 172 -18.02 25.79 18.31
C ASN A 172 -18.86 26.24 17.14
N LYS A 173 -19.66 27.28 17.37
CA LYS A 173 -20.49 27.86 16.33
C LYS A 173 -19.56 28.51 15.33
N LYS A 174 -19.70 28.12 14.07
CA LYS A 174 -18.84 28.59 12.98
C LYS A 174 -19.32 29.99 12.58
N GLU A 175 -18.56 30.99 12.99
CA GLU A 175 -18.79 32.42 12.68
C GLU A 175 -18.04 32.83 11.41
N CYS A 176 -18.58 33.82 10.69
CA CYS A 176 -17.93 34.41 9.53
C CYS A 176 -16.60 35.06 9.91
N TRP A 177 -15.54 34.78 9.14
CA TRP A 177 -14.20 35.32 9.40
C TRP A 177 -14.09 36.84 9.19
N GLU A 178 -15.06 37.45 8.53
CA GLU A 178 -15.04 38.87 8.19
C GLU A 178 -15.99 39.70 9.05
N CYS A 179 -17.14 39.16 9.45
CA CYS A 179 -18.14 39.90 10.24
C CYS A 179 -18.51 39.28 11.60
N GLY A 180 -17.97 38.10 11.94
CA GLY A 180 -18.23 37.43 13.22
C GLY A 180 -19.67 36.92 13.44
N LYS A 181 -20.54 37.02 12.42
CA LYS A 181 -21.92 36.53 12.53
C LYS A 181 -22.00 35.04 12.26
N GLU A 182 -22.87 34.35 12.99
CA GLU A 182 -23.22 32.95 12.73
C GLU A 182 -24.09 32.86 11.47
N GLY A 183 -23.91 31.80 10.67
CA GLY A 183 -24.80 31.49 9.53
C GLY A 183 -24.18 31.61 8.14
N HIS A 184 -22.97 32.17 8.01
CA HIS A 184 -22.19 32.16 6.78
C HIS A 184 -20.69 32.17 7.10
N PHE A 185 -19.87 31.77 6.14
CA PHE A 185 -18.41 31.67 6.34
C PHE A 185 -17.62 32.88 5.79
N ARG A 186 -18.15 33.57 4.78
CA ARG A 186 -17.59 34.79 4.16
C ARG A 186 -18.74 35.67 3.67
N SER A 187 -18.66 36.98 3.90
CA SER A 187 -19.61 37.94 3.33
C SER A 187 -19.42 37.97 1.81
N GLU A 188 -20.51 37.95 1.06
CA GLU A 188 -20.53 38.48 -0.31
C GLU A 188 -20.78 39.99 -0.27
#